data_AF-A0A2H1W676-F1
#
_entry.id   AF-A0A2H1W676-F1
#
_cell.length_a   1.000
_cell.length_b   1.000
_cell.length_c   1.000
_cell.angle_alpha   90.00
_cell.angle_beta   90.00
_cell.angle_gamma   90.00
#
_symmetry.space_group_name_H-M   'P 1'
#
loop_
_entity.id
_entity.type
_entity.pdbx_description
1 polymer ?
#
loop_
_entity_poly.entity_id
_entity_poly.type
_entity_poly.pdbx_seq_one_letter_code
_entity_poly.pdbx_strand_id
1 'polypeptide(L)' 'MGVTDDLAPSFTQKPQLRQEDDGNKLVFECQLVASPKPEICWFRSDELLKEDNRTKF' A
#
# COMPACT_ATOMS: atom_id res chain seq x y z
N MET A 1 -24.53 16.88 -15.39
CA MET A 1 -23.44 17.37 -14.54
C MET A 1 -22.74 16.15 -13.96
N GLY A 2 -21.86 15.52 -14.74
CA GLY A 2 -21.14 14.33 -14.31
C GLY A 2 -19.79 14.77 -13.79
N VAL A 3 -19.68 14.98 -12.48
CA VAL A 3 -18.36 15.06 -11.84
C VAL A 3 -17.84 13.62 -11.82
N THR A 4 -17.07 13.22 -12.82
CA THR A 4 -16.14 12.12 -12.61
C THR A 4 -15.07 12.71 -11.71
N ASP A 5 -15.27 12.64 -10.41
CA ASP A 5 -14.37 13.23 -9.41
C ASP A 5 -13.03 12.50 -9.52
N ASP A 6 -12.11 13.12 -10.24
CA ASP A 6 -10.71 12.71 -10.32
C ASP A 6 -10.08 13.00 -8.95
N LEU A 7 -9.98 11.95 -8.16
CA LEU A 7 -9.49 12.02 -6.78
C LEU A 7 -8.03 11.62 -6.76
N ALA A 8 -7.16 12.60 -6.50
CA ALA A 8 -5.75 12.35 -6.25
C ALA A 8 -5.57 11.37 -5.07
N PRO A 9 -4.62 10.43 -5.13
CA PRO A 9 -4.38 9.48 -4.06
C PRO A 9 -4.10 10.16 -2.72
N SER A 10 -4.88 9.80 -1.70
CA SER A 10 -4.72 10.33 -0.35
C SER A 10 -4.89 9.22 0.69
N PHE A 11 -3.92 9.10 1.60
CA PHE A 11 -3.98 8.12 2.68
C PHE A 11 -5.03 8.53 3.72
N THR A 12 -6.07 7.72 3.85
CA THR A 12 -7.12 7.91 4.87
C THR A 12 -6.70 7.36 6.22
N GLN A 13 -5.78 6.39 6.24
CA GLN A 13 -5.23 5.81 7.46
C GLN A 13 -3.71 5.82 7.43
N LYS A 14 -3.11 6.16 8.58
CA LYS A 14 -1.66 6.08 8.77
C LYS A 14 -1.20 4.63 8.59
N PRO A 15 -0.05 4.39 7.93
CA PRO A 15 0.50 3.05 7.81
C PRO A 15 0.65 2.38 9.17
N GLN A 16 0.24 1.13 9.28
CA GLN A 16 0.35 0.32 10.49
C GLN A 16 1.29 -0.87 10.23
N LEU A 17 2.06 -1.23 11.26
CA LEU A 17 2.88 -2.43 11.26
C LEU A 17 2.23 -3.48 12.16
N ARG A 18 1.97 -4.67 11.63
CA ARG A 18 1.51 -5.83 12.38
C ARG A 18 2.52 -6.97 12.27
N GLN A 19 2.63 -7.76 13.33
CA GLN A 19 3.37 -9.01 13.34
C GLN A 19 2.37 -10.17 13.35
N GLU A 20 2.61 -11.16 12.50
CA GLU A 20 1.82 -12.39 12.38
C GLU A 20 2.76 -13.60 12.46
N ASP A 21 2.19 -14.80 12.49
CA ASP A 21 2.93 -16.08 12.50
C ASP A 21 4.01 -16.16 13.60
N ASP A 22 3.65 -15.76 14.82
CA ASP A 22 4.54 -15.68 15.99
C ASP A 22 5.81 -14.84 15.73
N GLY A 23 5.69 -13.79 14.92
CA GLY A 23 6.77 -12.87 14.58
C GLY A 23 7.53 -13.22 13.30
N ASN A 24 7.18 -14.32 12.62
CA ASN A 24 7.83 -14.70 11.35
C ASN A 24 7.34 -13.89 10.16
N LYS A 25 6.22 -13.17 10.29
CA LYS A 25 5.65 -12.36 9.22
C LYS A 25 5.40 -10.93 9.69
N LEU A 26 5.87 -9.96 8.91
CA LEU A 26 5.59 -8.54 9.12
C LEU A 26 4.65 -8.05 8.03
N VAL A 27 3.53 -7.45 8.44
CA VAL A 27 2.53 -6.89 7.53
C VAL A 27 2.51 -5.38 7.70
N PHE A 28 2.78 -4.67 6.61
CA PHE A 28 2.63 -3.22 6.52
C PHE A 28 1.31 -2.93 5.80
N GLU A 29 0.38 -2.29 6.50
CA GLU A 29 -0.95 -1.98 5.97
C GLU A 29 -1.14 -0.47 5.88
N CYS A 30 -1.70 0.00 4.77
CA CYS A 30 -2.15 1.39 4.61
C CYS A 30 -3.48 1.41 3.86
N GLN A 31 -4.25 2.49 4.04
CA GLN A 31 -5.49 2.70 3.31
C GLN A 31 -5.46 4.07 2.65
N LEU A 32 -5.89 4.12 1.39
CA LEU A 32 -5.97 5.33 0.60
C LEU A 32 -7.24 5.37 -0.22
N VAL A 33 -7.64 6.57 -0.61
CA VAL A 33 -8.71 6.83 -1.58
C VAL A 33 -8.11 7.46 -2.82
N ALA A 34 -8.59 7.05 -3.98
CA ALA A 34 -8.12 7.52 -5.28
C ALA A 34 -9.14 7.17 -6.37
N SER A 35 -9.25 8.01 -7.38
CA SER A 35 -10.07 7.79 -8.57
C SER A 35 -9.36 8.44 -9.77
N PRO A 36 -8.97 7.66 -10.80
CA PRO A 36 -9.15 6.22 -10.98
C PRO A 36 -8.28 5.37 -10.02
N LYS A 37 -8.46 4.03 -10.07
CA LYS A 37 -7.67 3.08 -9.26
C LYS A 37 -6.16 3.29 -9.56
N PRO A 38 -5.34 3.60 -8.54
CA PRO A 38 -3.92 3.87 -8.73
C PRO A 38 -3.12 2.57 -8.85
N GLU A 39 -1.91 2.69 -9.39
CA GLU A 39 -0.88 1.67 -9.29
C GLU A 39 -0.14 1.84 -7.95
N ILE A 40 0.12 0.73 -7.25
CA ILE A 40 0.79 0.73 -5.94
C ILE A 40 2.18 0.13 -6.08
N CYS A 41 3.19 0.84 -5.59
CA CYS A 41 4.57 0.39 -5.53
C CYS A 41 5.09 0.48 -4.10
N TRP A 42 5.82 -0.55 -3.68
CA TRP A 42 6.44 -0.59 -2.36
C TRP A 42 7.95 -0.39 -2.47
N PHE A 43 8.51 0.39 -1.55
CA PHE A 43 9.94 0.67 -1.49
C PHE A 43 10.51 0.28 -0.13
N ARG A 44 11.73 -0.23 -0.12
CA ARG A 44 12.54 -0.40 1.09
C ARG A 44 13.74 0.52 0.99
N SER A 45 13.71 1.62 1.73
CA SER A 45 14.61 2.77 1.51
C SER A 45 14.44 3.26 0.06
N ASP A 46 15.49 3.19 -0.77
CA ASP A 46 15.47 3.64 -2.16
C ASP A 46 15.26 2.49 -3.18
N GLU A 47 15.08 1.25 -2.70
CA GLU A 47 14.92 0.07 -3.55
C GLU A 47 13.45 -0.25 -3.79
N LEU A 48 13.02 -0.29 -5.05
CA LEU A 48 11.69 -0.76 -5.46
C LEU A 48 11.58 -2.27 -5.18
N LEU A 49 10.60 -2.64 -4.36
CA LEU A 49 10.31 -4.03 -4.05
C LEU A 49 9.56 -4.69 -5.20
N LYS A 50 9.87 -5.96 -5.41
CA LYS A 50 9.17 -6.85 -6.34
C LYS A 50 8.69 -8.06 -5.56
N GLU A 51 7.63 -8.69 -6.04
CA GLU A 51 7.18 -9.94 -5.44
C GLU A 51 8.22 -11.04 -5.65
N ASP A 52 8.58 -11.71 -4.56
CA ASP A 52 9.51 -12.85 -4.55
C ASP A 52 9.08 -13.88 -3.49
N ASN A 53 9.96 -14.80 -3.09
CA ASN A 53 9.62 -15.81 -2.07
C ASN A 53 9.42 -15.23 -0.66
N ARG A 54 9.96 -14.05 -0.37
CA ARG A 54 9.96 -13.40 0.94
C ARG A 54 9.01 -12.21 1.03
N THR A 55 8.75 -11.52 -0.09
CA THR A 55 7.93 -10.31 -0.15
C THR A 55 6.74 -10.53 -1.08
N LYS A 56 5.53 -10.33 -0.54
CA LYS A 56 4.24 -10.47 -1.23
C LYS A 56 3.37 -9.25 -0.91
N PHE A 57 2.68 -8.70 -1.90
CA PHE A 57 1.77 -7.55 -1.76
C PHE A 57 0.60 -7.64 -2.73
#